data_AF-A0AAD8PZS1-F1
#
_entry.id   AF-A0AAD8PZS1-F1
#
_cell.length_a   1.000
_cell.length_b   1.000
_cell.length_c   1.000
_cell.angle_alpha   90.00
_cell.angle_beta   90.00
_cell.angle_gamma   90.00
#
_symmetry.space_group_name_H-M   'P 1'
#
loop_
_entity.id
_entity.type
_entity.pdbx_description
1 polymer ?
#
loop_
_entity_poly.entity_id
_entity_poly.type
_entity_poly.pdbx_seq_one_letter_code
_entity_poly.pdbx_strand_id
1 'polypeptide(L)'
;MASDTQTKTCLDIAVDHRIRKLLKPVPRYTTDSSPHVSRLEQEGRSLRLPRAEIQVTAQLAGPPVKGGIVVMLQQPRHNHPFEEGLGAVIDSCETLRALEDIFTVVSCGTLDFREDIAVVDLLPYVSGDPRDVDNTRLRNAFLLSTATIYDKSPDVLLCAGKIMMPLARAKAVKGSSYMLENIGIGEQFRAGSKWPDKARFRPEGQRAFVAVPKVNGFHPSHAMNYHSHVSHLRQLLILIGAEACGMYRSDWENSIWMDELRLRCKEYTSRTVARSTRSPTPMSPGRDETRRSSTKYIPEYQELYSKTLVDIRMCVSRLIPTDQGYEVLLNSGLSEKCNDASLMLRQMHRLQERGWPESVAWKNEAALEQVAADTYQFATDTYHFVKTPASKAARLPIETPLARALRENLDLIFARATVVQRRKEYDFSLKDAANDFLDLAVEIETLLLNLLQKKEAALNAQGLEDVLSEKLSGLTLAPVATRVAVRDSRS
;
A
#
# COMPACT_ATOMS: atom_id res chain seq x y z
N MET A 1 6.53 -20.43 -14.72
CA MET A 1 6.36 -19.11 -15.37
C MET A 1 5.07 -18.54 -14.85
N ALA A 2 5.12 -17.54 -13.97
CA ALA A 2 3.91 -16.83 -13.53
C ALA A 2 3.27 -16.17 -14.75
N SER A 3 1.94 -16.26 -14.88
CA SER A 3 1.24 -15.65 -16.02
C SER A 3 1.43 -14.13 -15.99
N ASP A 4 1.61 -13.51 -17.17
CA ASP A 4 1.75 -12.05 -17.35
C ASP A 4 0.67 -11.20 -16.65
N THR A 5 -0.47 -11.79 -16.30
CA THR A 5 -1.55 -11.15 -15.53
C THR A 5 -1.25 -10.99 -14.04
N GLN A 6 -0.44 -11.86 -13.44
CA GLN A 6 -0.22 -11.91 -11.98
C GLN A 6 0.62 -10.73 -11.47
N THR A 7 1.38 -10.05 -12.34
CA THR A 7 2.17 -8.85 -11.98
C THR A 7 1.45 -7.53 -12.25
N LYS A 8 0.26 -7.58 -12.86
CA LYS A 8 -0.49 -6.38 -13.24
C LYS A 8 -1.33 -5.80 -12.11
N THR A 9 -1.81 -6.66 -11.21
CA THR A 9 -2.66 -6.29 -10.07
C THR A 9 -2.09 -6.84 -8.77
N CYS A 10 -2.11 -6.03 -7.71
CA CYS A 10 -1.75 -6.43 -6.36
C CYS A 10 -2.50 -5.51 -5.40
N LEU A 11 -2.97 -6.03 -4.26
CA LEU A 11 -3.74 -5.28 -3.27
C LEU A 11 -4.94 -4.55 -3.90
N ASP A 12 -5.71 -5.22 -4.76
CA ASP A 12 -6.86 -4.67 -5.50
C ASP A 12 -6.56 -3.42 -6.35
N ILE A 13 -5.31 -3.15 -6.70
CA ILE A 13 -4.92 -2.02 -7.55
C ILE A 13 -4.06 -2.47 -8.73
N ALA A 14 -4.12 -1.72 -9.83
CA ALA A 14 -3.16 -1.86 -10.91
C ALA A 14 -1.78 -1.44 -10.40
N VAL A 15 -0.79 -2.33 -10.49
CA VAL A 15 0.59 -2.05 -10.06
C VAL A 15 1.18 -0.98 -10.97
N ASP A 16 1.79 0.06 -10.41
CA ASP A 16 2.51 1.11 -11.18
C ASP A 16 3.53 0.45 -12.12
N HIS A 17 3.49 0.78 -13.41
CA HIS A 17 4.36 0.18 -14.41
C HIS A 17 5.86 0.30 -14.10
N ARG A 18 6.28 1.33 -13.36
CA ARG A 18 7.68 1.50 -12.92
C ARG A 18 8.02 0.51 -11.80
N ILE A 19 7.07 0.21 -10.91
CA ILE A 19 7.21 -0.87 -9.92
C ILE A 19 7.25 -2.23 -10.63
N ARG A 20 6.41 -2.46 -11.66
CA ARG A 20 6.41 -3.72 -12.43
C ARG A 20 7.79 -4.08 -12.99
N LYS A 21 8.59 -3.09 -13.40
CA LYS A 21 9.98 -3.30 -13.87
C LYS A 21 10.95 -3.79 -12.79
N LEU A 22 10.61 -3.62 -11.51
CA LEU A 22 11.42 -4.05 -10.36
C LEU A 22 11.12 -5.49 -9.93
N LEU A 23 9.97 -6.04 -10.35
CA LEU A 23 9.53 -7.37 -9.94
C LEU A 23 10.38 -8.43 -10.63
N LYS A 24 10.98 -9.31 -9.84
CA LYS A 24 11.89 -10.35 -10.33
C LYS A 24 11.80 -11.58 -9.42
N PRO A 25 11.99 -12.79 -9.99
CA PRO A 25 12.21 -14.01 -9.22
C PRO A 25 13.24 -13.83 -8.12
N VAL A 26 12.98 -14.42 -6.95
CA VAL A 26 13.88 -14.42 -5.81
C VAL A 26 14.47 -15.83 -5.65
N PRO A 27 15.80 -15.98 -5.66
CA PRO A 27 16.44 -17.27 -5.42
C PRO A 27 16.29 -17.68 -3.96
N ARG A 28 16.16 -19.00 -3.72
CA ARG A 28 16.26 -19.58 -2.38
C ARG A 28 17.72 -19.93 -2.10
N TYR A 29 18.26 -19.45 -0.99
CA TYR A 29 19.60 -19.81 -0.54
C TYR A 29 19.54 -20.90 0.54
N THR A 30 20.46 -21.86 0.47
CA THR A 30 20.64 -22.85 1.53
C THR A 30 21.15 -22.16 2.79
N THR A 31 20.53 -22.42 3.92
CA THR A 31 20.80 -21.70 5.18
C THR A 31 20.92 -22.67 6.35
N ASP A 32 21.76 -22.31 7.32
CA ASP A 32 21.97 -23.10 8.54
C ASP A 32 20.71 -23.16 9.39
N SER A 33 20.54 -24.23 10.18
CA SER A 33 19.48 -24.32 11.18
C SER A 33 19.52 -23.15 12.17
N SER A 34 18.34 -22.69 12.62
CA SER A 34 18.19 -21.63 13.61
C SER A 34 17.18 -21.99 14.71
N PRO A 35 17.46 -21.70 15.99
CA PRO A 35 16.59 -22.07 17.12
C PRO A 35 15.42 -21.10 17.37
N HIS A 36 15.26 -20.03 16.58
CA HIS A 36 14.29 -18.96 16.83
C HIS A 36 12.84 -19.44 16.93
N VAL A 37 12.44 -20.42 16.10
CA VAL A 37 11.09 -21.01 16.16
C VAL A 37 10.88 -21.73 17.50
N SER A 38 11.79 -22.63 17.88
CA SER A 38 11.72 -23.36 19.15
C SER A 38 11.71 -22.43 20.37
N ARG A 39 12.41 -21.29 20.29
CA ARG A 39 12.38 -20.25 21.34
C ARG A 39 10.98 -19.66 21.49
N LEU A 40 10.33 -19.27 20.40
CA LEU A 40 8.96 -18.76 20.42
C LEU A 40 7.99 -19.79 20.98
N GLU A 41 8.15 -21.07 20.60
CA GLU A 41 7.31 -22.13 21.15
C GLU A 41 7.51 -22.32 22.66
N GLN A 42 8.77 -22.32 23.12
CA GLN A 42 9.10 -22.48 24.53
C GLN A 42 8.50 -21.35 25.36
N GLU A 43 8.55 -20.11 24.86
CA GLU A 43 7.94 -18.97 25.54
C GLU A 43 6.41 -19.05 25.54
N GLY A 44 5.79 -19.44 24.43
CA GLY A 44 4.34 -19.65 24.40
C GLY A 44 3.88 -20.70 25.43
N ARG A 45 4.65 -21.79 25.59
CA ARG A 45 4.42 -22.83 26.62
C ARG A 45 4.64 -22.29 28.04
N SER A 46 5.67 -21.47 28.26
CA SER A 46 5.97 -20.86 29.58
C SER A 46 4.82 -19.96 30.04
N LEU A 47 4.20 -19.24 29.10
CA LEU A 47 3.03 -18.39 29.28
C LEU A 47 1.71 -19.18 29.37
N ARG A 48 1.74 -20.51 29.21
CA ARG A 48 0.56 -21.40 29.22
C ARG A 48 -0.52 -21.01 28.20
N LEU A 49 -0.10 -20.56 27.02
CA LEU A 49 -1.01 -20.17 25.94
C LEU A 49 -1.64 -21.39 25.26
N PRO A 50 -2.78 -21.22 24.57
CA PRO A 50 -3.37 -22.27 23.75
C PRO A 50 -2.38 -22.84 22.73
N ARG A 51 -2.38 -24.16 22.56
CA ARG A 51 -1.45 -24.85 21.65
C ARG A 51 -1.54 -24.33 20.22
N ALA A 52 -2.74 -24.02 19.76
CA ALA A 52 -2.97 -23.51 18.41
C ALA A 52 -2.33 -22.12 18.18
N GLU A 53 -2.42 -21.23 19.16
CA GLU A 53 -1.76 -19.91 19.12
C GLU A 53 -0.23 -20.05 19.03
N ILE A 54 0.34 -20.95 19.85
CA ILE A 54 1.78 -21.24 19.84
C ILE A 54 2.21 -21.77 18.47
N GLN A 55 1.46 -22.73 17.92
CA GLN A 55 1.77 -23.36 16.64
C GLN A 55 1.71 -22.36 15.49
N VAL A 56 0.63 -21.57 15.38
CA VAL A 56 0.50 -20.58 14.30
C VAL A 56 1.56 -19.50 14.41
N THR A 57 1.88 -19.04 15.63
CA THR A 57 2.95 -18.04 15.84
C THR A 57 4.31 -18.60 15.42
N ALA A 58 4.59 -19.86 15.75
CA ALA A 58 5.81 -20.54 15.35
C ALA A 58 5.88 -20.76 13.82
N GLN A 59 4.76 -21.10 13.17
CA GLN A 59 4.67 -21.25 11.72
C GLN A 59 4.91 -19.91 11.01
N LEU A 60 4.27 -18.82 11.46
CA LEU A 60 4.52 -17.48 10.92
C LEU A 60 5.98 -17.06 11.04
N ALA A 61 6.65 -17.40 12.14
CA ALA A 61 8.06 -17.07 12.35
C ALA A 61 9.04 -17.98 11.59
N GLY A 62 8.55 -19.07 10.98
CA GLY A 62 9.36 -19.99 10.19
C GLY A 62 9.88 -19.38 8.88
N PRO A 63 10.76 -20.08 8.16
CA PRO A 63 11.29 -21.41 8.44
C PRO A 63 12.41 -21.42 9.50
N PRO A 64 12.69 -22.56 10.19
CA PRO A 64 13.65 -22.69 11.30
C PRO A 64 15.13 -22.71 10.84
N VAL A 65 15.48 -21.82 9.93
CA VAL A 65 16.81 -21.63 9.35
C VAL A 65 17.22 -20.16 9.47
N LYS A 66 18.52 -19.86 9.33
CA LYS A 66 19.02 -18.48 9.33
C LYS A 66 18.72 -17.76 8.01
N GLY A 67 18.95 -16.45 7.96
CA GLY A 67 18.81 -15.67 6.73
C GLY A 67 17.35 -15.49 6.28
N GLY A 68 17.19 -15.10 5.02
CA GLY A 68 15.90 -14.80 4.41
C GLY A 68 15.38 -13.40 4.76
N ILE A 69 14.11 -13.16 4.42
CA ILE A 69 13.40 -11.92 4.71
C ILE A 69 12.56 -12.11 5.98
N VAL A 70 12.71 -11.20 6.95
CA VAL A 70 11.81 -11.13 8.11
C VAL A 70 10.99 -9.85 8.05
N VAL A 71 9.68 -9.98 8.23
CA VAL A 71 8.74 -8.87 8.41
C VAL A 71 8.47 -8.67 9.91
N MET A 72 8.85 -7.51 10.43
CA MET A 72 8.53 -7.11 11.80
C MET A 72 7.17 -6.41 11.84
N LEU A 73 6.20 -7.01 12.52
CA LEU A 73 4.87 -6.45 12.78
C LEU A 73 4.74 -5.95 14.22
N GLN A 74 3.58 -5.38 14.57
CA GLN A 74 3.37 -4.80 15.90
C GLN A 74 3.18 -5.89 16.96
N GLN A 75 2.09 -6.62 16.83
CA GLN A 75 1.59 -7.57 17.82
C GLN A 75 0.43 -8.37 17.19
N PRO A 76 0.11 -9.56 17.72
CA PRO A 76 -0.97 -10.37 17.19
C PRO A 76 -2.34 -9.73 17.46
N ARG A 77 -3.30 -9.93 16.55
CA ARG A 77 -4.69 -9.52 16.73
C ARG A 77 -5.35 -10.42 17.80
N HIS A 78 -6.15 -9.84 18.68
CA HIS A 78 -6.77 -10.55 19.80
C HIS A 78 -7.79 -11.64 19.41
N ASN A 79 -8.32 -11.59 18.20
CA ASN A 79 -9.36 -12.50 17.68
C ASN A 79 -8.89 -13.21 16.41
N HIS A 80 -7.65 -13.70 16.38
CA HIS A 80 -7.22 -14.63 15.34
C HIS A 80 -7.87 -16.01 15.54
N PRO A 81 -8.35 -16.67 14.47
CA PRO A 81 -8.91 -18.01 14.53
C PRO A 81 -7.80 -19.07 14.60
N PHE A 82 -7.00 -19.06 15.67
CA PHE A 82 -5.82 -19.93 15.78
C PHE A 82 -6.16 -21.42 15.67
N GLU A 83 -7.31 -21.84 16.21
CA GLU A 83 -7.78 -23.23 16.18
C GLU A 83 -8.04 -23.74 14.75
N GLU A 84 -8.25 -22.84 13.78
CA GLU A 84 -8.45 -23.17 12.36
C GLU A 84 -7.12 -23.20 11.57
N GLY A 85 -5.99 -22.91 12.23
CA GLY A 85 -4.65 -22.99 11.67
C GLY A 85 -4.18 -21.76 10.89
N LEU A 86 -2.95 -21.84 10.36
CA LEU A 86 -2.26 -20.72 9.71
C LEU A 86 -3.06 -20.11 8.56
N GLY A 87 -3.65 -20.94 7.69
CA GLY A 87 -4.42 -20.48 6.53
C GLY A 87 -5.58 -19.57 6.95
N ALA A 88 -6.40 -20.01 7.91
CA ALA A 88 -7.50 -19.21 8.44
C ALA A 88 -7.04 -17.94 9.15
N VAL A 89 -5.88 -17.95 9.81
CA VAL A 89 -5.28 -16.76 10.43
C VAL A 89 -4.83 -15.74 9.38
N ILE A 90 -4.18 -16.19 8.30
CA ILE A 90 -3.82 -15.32 7.18
C ILE A 90 -5.09 -14.77 6.55
N ASP A 91 -6.04 -15.64 6.22
CA ASP A 91 -7.28 -15.25 5.56
C ASP A 91 -8.10 -14.26 6.39
N SER A 92 -8.28 -14.50 7.68
CA SER A 92 -9.05 -13.58 8.50
C SER A 92 -8.34 -12.24 8.76
N CYS A 93 -7.08 -12.05 8.34
CA CYS A 93 -6.26 -10.88 8.66
C CYS A 93 -5.80 -10.11 7.41
N GLU A 94 -6.42 -8.96 7.15
CA GLU A 94 -6.06 -8.04 6.05
C GLU A 94 -4.56 -7.66 6.01
N THR A 95 -3.87 -7.65 7.15
CA THR A 95 -2.42 -7.39 7.18
C THR A 95 -1.63 -8.57 6.63
N LEU A 96 -1.95 -9.80 7.04
CA LEU A 96 -1.24 -11.00 6.58
C LEU A 96 -1.60 -11.31 5.12
N ARG A 97 -2.87 -11.20 4.72
CA ARG A 97 -3.29 -11.29 3.31
C ARG A 97 -2.54 -10.30 2.43
N ALA A 98 -2.40 -9.05 2.86
CA ALA A 98 -1.68 -8.05 2.08
C ALA A 98 -0.20 -8.42 1.91
N LEU A 99 0.45 -8.96 2.94
CA LEU A 99 1.83 -9.43 2.82
C LEU A 99 1.93 -10.64 1.88
N GLU A 100 1.00 -11.59 1.99
CA GLU A 100 0.93 -12.77 1.09
C GLU A 100 0.81 -12.34 -0.39
N ASP A 101 -0.11 -11.43 -0.69
CA ASP A 101 -0.30 -10.88 -2.03
C ASP A 101 0.95 -10.13 -2.53
N ILE A 102 1.50 -9.21 -1.71
CA ILE A 102 2.71 -8.45 -2.06
C ILE A 102 3.86 -9.41 -2.39
N PHE A 103 4.22 -10.32 -1.48
CA PHE A 103 5.38 -11.19 -1.69
C PHE A 103 5.19 -12.17 -2.84
N THR A 104 3.96 -12.63 -3.07
CA THR A 104 3.63 -13.42 -4.27
C THR A 104 3.90 -12.62 -5.54
N VAL A 105 3.40 -11.38 -5.63
CA VAL A 105 3.54 -10.55 -6.82
C VAL A 105 4.98 -10.06 -7.02
N VAL A 106 5.64 -9.52 -5.99
CA VAL A 106 6.97 -8.91 -6.13
C VAL A 106 8.09 -9.91 -6.38
N SER A 107 7.89 -11.17 -5.98
CA SER A 107 8.80 -12.28 -6.25
C SER A 107 8.45 -13.06 -7.52
N CYS A 108 7.45 -12.62 -8.28
CA CYS A 108 6.93 -13.35 -9.45
C CYS A 108 6.53 -14.81 -9.13
N GLY A 109 5.95 -15.02 -7.94
CA GLY A 109 5.47 -16.32 -7.46
C GLY A 109 6.58 -17.28 -7.01
N THR A 110 7.81 -16.81 -6.80
CA THR A 110 8.92 -17.68 -6.37
C THR A 110 9.05 -17.83 -4.87
N LEU A 111 8.56 -16.85 -4.10
CA LEU A 111 8.44 -16.96 -2.65
C LEU A 111 7.01 -17.33 -2.28
N ASP A 112 6.87 -18.37 -1.47
CA ASP A 112 5.66 -18.68 -0.74
C ASP A 112 5.70 -17.94 0.60
N PHE A 113 4.71 -17.08 0.85
CA PHE A 113 4.62 -16.31 2.08
C PHE A 113 4.62 -17.19 3.34
N ARG A 114 4.08 -18.41 3.26
CA ARG A 114 3.93 -19.31 4.42
C ARG A 114 5.21 -20.06 4.78
N GLU A 115 6.10 -20.24 3.80
CA GLU A 115 7.27 -21.11 3.91
C GLU A 115 8.60 -20.35 3.78
N ASP A 116 8.60 -19.22 3.06
CA ASP A 116 9.83 -18.48 2.73
C ASP A 116 9.94 -17.13 3.46
N ILE A 117 8.84 -16.57 3.96
CA ILE A 117 8.82 -15.26 4.65
C ILE A 117 8.52 -15.44 6.14
N ALA A 118 9.47 -15.04 6.98
CA ALA A 118 9.27 -15.04 8.42
C ALA A 118 8.54 -13.77 8.86
N VAL A 119 7.47 -13.91 9.63
CA VAL A 119 6.71 -12.82 10.23
C VAL A 119 6.86 -12.90 11.75
N VAL A 120 7.39 -11.82 12.34
CA VAL A 120 7.63 -11.73 13.79
C VAL A 120 7.03 -10.44 14.32
N ASP A 121 6.29 -10.54 15.42
CA ASP A 121 5.77 -9.36 16.10
C ASP A 121 6.81 -8.72 17.03
N LEU A 122 6.76 -7.40 17.19
CA LEU A 122 7.53 -6.69 18.22
C LEU A 122 7.14 -7.13 19.63
N LEU A 123 5.85 -7.45 19.83
CA LEU A 123 5.29 -8.00 21.06
C LEU A 123 4.63 -9.38 20.81
N PRO A 124 5.40 -10.46 20.66
CA PRO A 124 4.83 -11.79 20.46
C PRO A 124 3.96 -12.17 21.67
N TYR A 125 2.83 -12.84 21.41
CA TYR A 125 1.87 -13.30 22.44
C TYR A 125 1.27 -12.21 23.35
N VAL A 126 1.35 -10.94 22.93
CA VAL A 126 0.69 -9.83 23.60
C VAL A 126 -0.40 -9.30 22.68
N SER A 127 -1.62 -9.77 22.90
CA SER A 127 -2.81 -9.22 22.25
C SER A 127 -3.45 -8.11 23.11
N GLY A 128 -4.15 -7.16 22.46
CA GLY A 128 -4.82 -6.05 23.15
C GLY A 128 -3.98 -4.77 23.21
N ASP A 129 -4.38 -3.80 24.05
CA ASP A 129 -3.69 -2.51 24.13
C ASP A 129 -2.40 -2.65 24.97
N PRO A 130 -1.20 -2.35 24.42
CA PRO A 130 0.05 -2.39 25.19
C PRO A 130 0.04 -1.50 26.43
N ARG A 131 -0.85 -0.50 26.49
CA ARG A 131 -1.00 0.36 27.66
C ARG A 131 -1.51 -0.40 28.89
N ASP A 132 -2.29 -1.45 28.69
CA ASP A 132 -2.96 -2.22 29.74
C ASP A 132 -2.13 -3.41 30.23
N VAL A 133 -1.01 -3.70 29.56
CA VAL A 133 -0.07 -4.78 29.91
C VAL A 133 0.93 -4.28 30.93
N ASP A 134 1.39 -5.10 31.89
CA ASP A 134 2.42 -4.66 32.84
C ASP A 134 3.81 -4.50 32.19
N ASN A 135 4.68 -3.70 32.81
CA ASN A 135 6.00 -3.40 32.24
C ASN A 135 6.94 -4.61 32.16
N THR A 136 6.79 -5.59 33.06
CA THR A 136 7.64 -6.80 33.06
C THR A 136 7.29 -7.67 31.86
N ARG A 137 5.99 -7.92 31.63
CA ARG A 137 5.52 -8.66 30.46
C ARG A 137 5.88 -7.98 29.15
N LEU A 138 5.73 -6.65 29.06
CA LEU A 138 6.15 -5.91 27.86
C LEU A 138 7.66 -6.00 27.62
N ARG A 139 8.48 -5.82 28.66
CA ARG A 139 9.94 -5.92 28.54
C ARG A 139 10.35 -7.30 28.06
N ASN A 140 9.75 -8.36 28.62
CA ASN A 140 10.03 -9.74 28.21
C ASN A 140 9.65 -9.99 26.75
N ALA A 141 8.50 -9.48 26.28
CA ALA A 141 8.09 -9.59 24.89
C ALA A 141 9.05 -8.88 23.91
N PHE A 142 9.53 -7.68 24.26
CA PHE A 142 10.56 -6.98 23.46
C PHE A 142 11.92 -7.69 23.46
N LEU A 143 12.30 -8.30 24.58
CA LEU A 143 13.52 -9.11 24.65
C LEU A 143 13.38 -10.38 23.79
N LEU A 144 12.22 -11.02 23.82
CA LEU A 144 11.92 -12.20 23.01
C LEU A 144 11.99 -11.89 21.52
N SER A 145 11.36 -10.81 21.05
CA SER A 145 11.42 -10.44 19.63
C SER A 145 12.86 -10.11 19.21
N THR A 146 13.61 -9.38 20.03
CA THR A 146 15.04 -9.09 19.77
C THR A 146 15.89 -10.37 19.70
N ALA A 147 15.68 -11.32 20.61
CA ALA A 147 16.38 -12.61 20.62
C ALA A 147 15.98 -13.48 19.42
N THR A 148 14.72 -13.44 19.00
CA THR A 148 14.22 -14.15 17.82
C THR A 148 14.91 -13.67 16.55
N ILE A 149 15.01 -12.34 16.35
CA ILE A 149 15.72 -11.78 15.17
C ILE A 149 17.22 -12.05 15.25
N TYR A 150 17.81 -12.05 16.44
CA TYR A 150 19.21 -12.43 16.60
C TYR A 150 19.45 -13.89 16.15
N ASP A 151 18.65 -14.82 16.65
CA ASP A 151 18.78 -16.24 16.32
C ASP A 151 18.49 -16.50 14.83
N LYS A 152 17.46 -15.84 14.27
CA LYS A 152 17.12 -15.91 12.85
C LYS A 152 18.20 -15.29 11.97
N SER A 153 18.88 -14.23 12.44
CA SER A 153 19.92 -13.52 11.68
C SER A 153 19.52 -13.31 10.21
N PRO A 154 18.39 -12.62 9.93
CA PRO A 154 17.89 -12.49 8.57
C PRO A 154 18.83 -11.66 7.70
N ASP A 155 18.73 -11.86 6.38
CA ASP A 155 19.47 -11.09 5.40
C ASP A 155 18.83 -9.71 5.18
N VAL A 156 17.51 -9.62 5.34
CA VAL A 156 16.75 -8.37 5.26
C VAL A 156 15.67 -8.33 6.34
N LEU A 157 15.55 -7.19 7.02
CA LEU A 157 14.49 -6.91 7.99
C LEU A 157 13.55 -5.81 7.47
N LEU A 158 12.33 -6.18 7.10
CA LEU A 158 11.26 -5.25 6.76
C LEU A 158 10.59 -4.77 8.04
N CYS A 159 10.84 -3.51 8.42
CA CYS A 159 10.30 -2.92 9.63
C CYS A 159 8.92 -2.30 9.34
N ALA A 160 7.83 -3.01 9.65
CA ALA A 160 6.45 -2.52 9.45
C ALA A 160 5.73 -2.21 10.78
N GLY A 161 6.19 -2.77 11.90
CA GLY A 161 5.62 -2.55 13.22
C GLY A 161 6.17 -1.33 13.95
N LYS A 162 5.33 -0.70 14.78
CA LYS A 162 5.74 0.32 15.76
C LYS A 162 4.76 0.33 16.92
N ILE A 163 5.28 0.19 18.14
CA ILE A 163 4.46 0.24 19.35
C ILE A 163 4.43 1.68 19.88
N MET A 164 3.28 2.33 19.80
CA MET A 164 3.10 3.69 20.31
C MET A 164 2.86 3.65 21.82
N MET A 165 3.73 4.28 22.61
CA MET A 165 3.57 4.42 24.06
C MET A 165 4.29 5.67 24.59
N PRO A 166 3.98 6.15 25.81
CA PRO A 166 4.64 7.31 26.40
C PRO A 166 6.17 7.14 26.46
N LEU A 167 6.92 8.21 26.17
CA LEU A 167 8.39 8.16 26.04
C LEU A 167 9.10 7.57 27.26
N ALA A 168 8.67 7.96 28.47
CA ALA A 168 9.24 7.46 29.72
C ALA A 168 9.11 5.93 29.82
N ARG A 169 7.93 5.41 29.44
CA ARG A 169 7.66 3.97 29.44
C ARG A 169 8.44 3.26 28.33
N ALA A 170 8.47 3.83 27.12
CA ALA A 170 9.24 3.28 26.00
C ALA A 170 10.72 3.09 26.35
N LYS A 171 11.34 4.10 26.99
CA LYS A 171 12.73 4.02 27.46
C LYS A 171 12.96 2.89 28.47
N ALA A 172 11.96 2.58 29.30
CA ALA A 172 12.07 1.56 30.33
C ALA A 172 11.90 0.13 29.79
N VAL A 173 11.05 -0.08 28.77
CA VAL A 173 10.66 -1.44 28.34
C VAL A 173 11.21 -1.87 26.99
N LYS A 174 11.46 -0.96 26.04
CA LYS A 174 11.81 -1.36 24.66
C LYS A 174 13.24 -1.88 24.53
N GLY A 175 14.19 -1.41 25.33
CA GLY A 175 15.60 -1.81 25.20
C GLY A 175 16.10 -1.59 23.77
N SER A 176 16.72 -2.60 23.14
CA SER A 176 17.20 -2.52 21.75
C SER A 176 16.12 -2.73 20.67
N SER A 177 14.90 -3.14 21.04
CA SER A 177 13.84 -3.43 20.07
C SER A 177 13.39 -2.22 19.24
N TYR A 178 13.66 -0.98 19.69
CA TYR A 178 13.37 0.23 18.91
C TYR A 178 14.04 0.22 17.53
N MET A 179 15.15 -0.53 17.37
CA MET A 179 15.85 -0.67 16.10
C MET A 179 15.06 -1.48 15.06
N LEU A 180 14.10 -2.29 15.51
CA LEU A 180 13.24 -3.17 14.72
C LEU A 180 11.92 -2.49 14.31
N GLU A 181 11.66 -1.28 14.82
CA GLU A 181 10.44 -0.53 14.52
C GLU A 181 10.56 0.24 13.20
N ASN A 182 9.42 0.43 12.55
CA ASN A 182 9.29 1.41 11.48
C ASN A 182 9.49 2.84 12.01
N ILE A 183 9.95 3.73 11.13
CA ILE A 183 10.19 5.13 11.48
C ILE A 183 9.13 6.09 10.93
N GLY A 184 8.20 5.59 10.12
CA GLY A 184 7.07 6.35 9.58
C GLY A 184 6.80 6.04 8.11
N ILE A 185 5.63 6.46 7.62
CA ILE A 185 5.21 6.26 6.23
C ILE A 185 6.04 7.16 5.32
N GLY A 186 6.64 6.58 4.28
CA GLY A 186 7.49 7.29 3.32
C GLY A 186 8.88 7.68 3.84
N GLU A 187 9.22 7.32 5.07
CA GLU A 187 10.57 7.51 5.60
C GLU A 187 11.52 6.40 5.09
N GLN A 188 12.82 6.65 5.17
CA GLN A 188 13.86 5.68 4.82
C GLN A 188 14.96 5.66 5.88
N PHE A 189 15.52 4.49 6.12
CA PHE A 189 16.74 4.37 6.91
C PHE A 189 17.93 4.89 6.10
N ARG A 190 18.87 5.56 6.78
CA ARG A 190 20.05 6.15 6.13
C ARG A 190 21.31 5.93 6.96
N ALA A 191 22.41 5.60 6.30
CA ALA A 191 23.72 5.52 6.91
C ALA A 191 24.07 6.86 7.60
N GLY A 192 24.63 6.79 8.82
CA GLY A 192 25.02 7.97 9.60
C GLY A 192 23.87 8.81 10.17
N SER A 193 22.60 8.39 9.99
CA SER A 193 21.44 9.09 10.55
C SER A 193 21.06 8.56 11.94
N LYS A 194 20.11 9.25 12.59
CA LYS A 194 19.47 8.78 13.83
C LYS A 194 18.86 7.38 13.68
N TRP A 195 18.45 7.02 12.46
CA TRP A 195 17.80 5.74 12.14
C TRP A 195 18.65 5.00 11.09
N PRO A 196 19.65 4.21 11.54
CA PRO A 196 20.59 3.56 10.64
C PRO A 196 19.89 2.53 9.74
N ASP A 197 20.47 2.35 8.56
CA ASP A 197 20.14 1.34 7.53
C ASP A 197 20.42 -0.10 7.96
N LYS A 198 21.18 -0.28 9.04
CA LYS A 198 21.41 -1.58 9.67
C LYS A 198 20.93 -1.57 11.12
N ALA A 199 20.12 -2.56 11.47
CA ALA A 199 19.84 -2.87 12.87
C ALA A 199 21.08 -3.51 13.49
N ARG A 200 21.71 -2.82 14.44
CA ARG A 200 22.80 -3.37 15.24
C ARG A 200 22.30 -3.56 16.65
N PHE A 201 22.12 -4.82 17.04
CA PHE A 201 21.67 -5.16 18.36
C PHE A 201 22.39 -6.40 18.87
N ARG A 202 22.43 -6.49 20.19
CA ARG A 202 23.07 -7.57 20.94
C ARG A 202 22.09 -7.96 22.04
N PRO A 203 21.48 -9.15 21.96
CA PRO A 203 20.65 -9.64 23.04
C PRO A 203 21.43 -9.66 24.36
N GLU A 204 20.70 -9.52 25.46
CA GLU A 204 21.28 -9.59 26.79
C GLU A 204 22.00 -10.94 26.99
N GLY A 205 23.23 -10.89 27.51
CA GLY A 205 24.09 -12.07 27.69
C GLY A 205 24.90 -12.52 26.47
N GLN A 206 24.70 -11.94 25.28
CA GLN A 206 25.48 -12.28 24.08
C GLN A 206 26.74 -11.40 23.92
N ARG A 207 27.82 -11.96 23.36
CA ARG A 207 29.09 -11.23 23.12
C ARG A 207 29.14 -10.54 21.75
N ALA A 208 28.58 -11.16 20.71
CA ALA A 208 28.63 -10.66 19.34
C ALA A 208 27.41 -9.82 18.97
N PHE A 209 27.61 -8.79 18.15
CA PHE A 209 26.54 -8.03 17.52
C PHE A 209 26.08 -8.71 16.24
N VAL A 210 24.79 -8.68 15.97
CA VAL A 210 24.25 -8.96 14.64
C VAL A 210 23.94 -7.62 13.97
N ALA A 211 24.31 -7.51 12.69
CA ALA A 211 24.04 -6.34 11.87
C ALA A 211 23.15 -6.76 10.70
N VAL A 212 21.89 -6.34 10.74
CA VAL A 212 20.88 -6.72 9.74
C VAL A 212 20.49 -5.52 8.89
N PRO A 213 20.61 -5.56 7.55
CA PRO A 213 20.04 -4.56 6.65
C PRO A 213 18.54 -4.37 6.87
N LYS A 214 18.07 -3.12 6.86
CA LYS A 214 16.67 -2.79 7.09
C LYS A 214 16.02 -2.11 5.91
N VAL A 215 14.76 -2.48 5.69
CA VAL A 215 13.83 -1.75 4.83
C VAL A 215 12.76 -1.12 5.71
N ASN A 216 12.55 0.19 5.58
CA ASN A 216 11.48 0.86 6.31
C ASN A 216 10.16 0.64 5.58
N GLY A 217 9.18 0.09 6.29
CA GLY A 217 7.81 -0.01 5.82
C GLY A 217 6.84 0.73 6.73
N PHE A 218 5.59 0.31 6.69
CA PHE A 218 4.58 0.69 7.66
C PHE A 218 3.55 -0.44 7.75
N HIS A 219 2.76 -0.44 8.83
CA HIS A 219 1.85 -1.54 9.07
C HIS A 219 0.77 -1.61 7.96
N PRO A 220 0.63 -2.72 7.22
CA PRO A 220 -0.28 -2.81 6.06
C PRO A 220 -1.73 -2.41 6.36
N SER A 221 -2.23 -2.66 7.58
CA SER A 221 -3.57 -2.20 7.99
C SER A 221 -3.81 -0.70 7.79
N HIS A 222 -2.76 0.14 7.80
CA HIS A 222 -2.90 1.56 7.51
C HIS A 222 -3.46 1.82 6.11
N ALA A 223 -2.97 1.10 5.09
CA ALA A 223 -3.47 1.21 3.72
C ALA A 223 -4.70 0.33 3.47
N MET A 224 -4.82 -0.81 4.14
CA MET A 224 -5.90 -1.78 3.88
C MET A 224 -7.19 -1.48 4.65
N ASN A 225 -7.09 -0.95 5.87
CA ASN A 225 -8.24 -0.72 6.76
C ASN A 225 -8.54 0.77 6.96
N TYR A 226 -7.53 1.58 7.32
CA TYR A 226 -7.76 2.99 7.71
C TYR A 226 -7.88 3.93 6.51
N HIS A 227 -7.03 3.72 5.50
CA HIS A 227 -7.00 4.49 4.25
C HIS A 227 -7.26 3.61 3.04
N SER A 228 -8.25 2.72 3.18
CA SER A 228 -8.60 1.67 2.21
C SER A 228 -8.96 2.14 0.80
N HIS A 229 -9.24 3.44 0.62
CA HIS A 229 -9.61 4.11 -0.63
C HIS A 229 -8.43 4.82 -1.32
N VAL A 230 -7.21 4.72 -0.78
CA VAL A 230 -6.05 5.49 -1.23
C VAL A 230 -5.04 4.55 -1.87
N SER A 231 -5.02 4.52 -3.21
CA SER A 231 -4.21 3.58 -3.98
C SER A 231 -2.70 3.82 -3.83
N HIS A 232 -2.23 5.07 -3.75
CA HIS A 232 -0.79 5.33 -3.65
C HIS A 232 -0.15 4.79 -2.36
N LEU A 233 -0.91 4.63 -1.27
CA LEU A 233 -0.42 3.93 -0.07
C LEU A 233 -0.22 2.43 -0.33
N ARG A 234 -1.09 1.82 -1.13
CA ARG A 234 -0.94 0.42 -1.56
C ARG A 234 0.24 0.27 -2.54
N GLN A 235 0.43 1.22 -3.46
CA GLN A 235 1.63 1.27 -4.32
C GLN A 235 2.92 1.32 -3.49
N LEU A 236 2.93 2.13 -2.41
CA LEU A 236 4.10 2.19 -1.52
C LEU A 236 4.35 0.85 -0.81
N LEU A 237 3.31 0.12 -0.38
CA LEU A 237 3.48 -1.23 0.19
C LEU A 237 4.11 -2.21 -0.82
N ILE A 238 3.66 -2.17 -2.08
CA ILE A 238 4.23 -3.01 -3.15
C ILE A 238 5.70 -2.64 -3.40
N LEU A 239 6.01 -1.33 -3.45
CA LEU A 239 7.39 -0.84 -3.58
C LEU A 239 8.28 -1.30 -2.42
N ILE A 240 7.78 -1.27 -1.18
CA ILE A 240 8.50 -1.75 0.01
C ILE A 240 8.77 -3.26 -0.08
N GLY A 241 7.80 -4.04 -0.57
CA GLY A 241 8.01 -5.48 -0.82
C GLY A 241 9.07 -5.72 -1.90
N ALA A 242 9.02 -4.96 -2.99
CA ALA A 242 10.02 -5.02 -4.06
C ALA A 242 11.41 -4.60 -3.55
N GLU A 243 11.49 -3.59 -2.67
CA GLU A 243 12.71 -3.17 -2.00
C GLU A 243 13.28 -4.28 -1.11
N ALA A 244 12.45 -4.93 -0.29
CA ALA A 244 12.90 -6.05 0.53
C ALA A 244 13.44 -7.22 -0.31
N CYS A 245 12.75 -7.57 -1.39
CA CYS A 245 13.20 -8.62 -2.31
C CYS A 245 14.48 -8.21 -3.06
N GLY A 246 14.57 -6.97 -3.52
CA GLY A 246 15.75 -6.47 -4.23
C GLY A 246 16.98 -6.36 -3.33
N MET A 247 16.80 -5.94 -2.07
CA MET A 247 17.86 -5.93 -1.07
C MET A 247 18.35 -7.35 -0.80
N TYR A 248 17.44 -8.33 -0.72
CA TYR A 248 17.79 -9.74 -0.53
C TYR A 248 18.55 -10.33 -1.73
N ARG A 249 18.20 -9.91 -2.95
CA ARG A 249 18.92 -10.25 -4.19
C ARG A 249 20.20 -9.44 -4.41
N SER A 250 20.47 -8.44 -3.58
CA SER A 250 21.55 -7.46 -3.77
C SER A 250 21.49 -6.71 -5.11
N ASP A 251 20.28 -6.44 -5.61
CA ASP A 251 20.04 -5.71 -6.87
C ASP A 251 19.12 -4.50 -6.71
N TRP A 252 18.90 -4.05 -5.47
CA TRP A 252 18.08 -2.86 -5.20
C TRP A 252 18.85 -1.57 -5.47
N GLU A 253 18.24 -0.70 -6.26
CA GLU A 253 18.70 0.66 -6.48
C GLU A 253 17.52 1.62 -6.35
N ASN A 254 17.70 2.68 -5.55
CA ASN A 254 16.67 3.68 -5.34
C ASN A 254 16.72 4.72 -6.46
N SER A 255 15.55 5.05 -7.02
CA SER A 255 15.42 6.07 -8.07
C SER A 255 14.50 7.20 -7.62
N ILE A 256 14.59 8.36 -8.28
CA ILE A 256 13.92 9.59 -7.81
C ILE A 256 12.41 9.44 -7.69
N TRP A 257 11.76 8.78 -8.65
CA TRP A 257 10.31 8.62 -8.60
C TRP A 257 9.84 7.78 -7.40
N MET A 258 10.70 6.89 -6.87
CA MET A 258 10.40 6.14 -5.66
C MET A 258 10.36 7.07 -4.45
N ASP A 259 11.27 8.04 -4.38
CA ASP A 259 11.29 9.07 -3.33
C ASP A 259 10.11 10.03 -3.46
N GLU A 260 9.69 10.36 -4.69
CA GLU A 260 8.46 11.13 -4.93
C GLU A 260 7.22 10.37 -4.43
N LEU A 261 7.10 9.07 -4.69
CA LEU A 261 6.02 8.24 -4.16
C LEU A 261 6.02 8.24 -2.62
N ARG A 262 7.19 8.04 -2.01
CA ARG A 262 7.36 8.10 -0.55
C ARG A 262 6.95 9.46 0.01
N LEU A 263 7.39 10.56 -0.62
CA LEU A 263 7.05 11.93 -0.22
C LEU A 263 5.55 12.19 -0.31
N ARG A 264 4.89 11.80 -1.40
CA ARG A 264 3.43 11.94 -1.55
C ARG A 264 2.67 11.20 -0.45
N CYS A 265 3.08 9.98 -0.11
CA CYS A 265 2.48 9.21 0.98
C CYS A 265 2.68 9.88 2.35
N LYS A 266 3.89 10.42 2.59
CA LYS A 266 4.21 11.17 3.81
C LYS A 266 3.39 12.46 3.95
N GLU A 267 3.20 13.20 2.86
CA GLU A 267 2.38 14.41 2.85
C GLU A 267 0.90 14.10 3.11
N TYR A 268 0.36 13.06 2.46
CA TYR A 268 -1.02 12.66 2.64
C TYR A 268 -1.33 12.32 4.11
N THR A 269 -0.44 11.55 4.74
CA THR A 269 -0.60 11.13 6.14
C THR A 269 -0.44 12.30 7.11
N SER A 270 0.56 13.17 6.88
CA SER A 270 0.77 14.38 7.70
C SER A 270 -0.41 15.35 7.65
N ARG A 271 -1.00 15.59 6.47
CA ARG A 271 -2.19 16.45 6.31
C ARG A 271 -3.41 15.87 7.01
N THR A 272 -3.54 14.55 7.04
CA THR A 272 -4.67 13.88 7.69
C THR A 272 -4.55 13.94 9.21
N VAL A 273 -3.35 13.76 9.77
CA VAL A 273 -3.08 13.95 11.20
C VAL A 273 -3.37 15.40 11.62
N ALA A 274 -2.97 16.39 10.82
CA ALA A 274 -3.24 17.80 11.09
C ALA A 274 -4.74 18.18 11.03
N ARG A 275 -5.55 17.49 10.20
CA ARG A 275 -7.01 17.67 10.20
C ARG A 275 -7.68 17.03 11.43
N SER A 276 -7.11 15.94 11.95
CA SER A 276 -7.60 15.26 13.15
C SER A 276 -7.32 16.04 14.45
N THR A 277 -6.37 16.98 14.45
CA THR A 277 -6.02 17.80 15.63
C THR A 277 -6.69 19.16 15.68
N ARG A 278 -7.52 19.53 14.69
CA ARG A 278 -8.44 20.67 14.83
C ARG A 278 -9.62 20.26 15.71
N SER A 279 -9.64 20.78 16.92
CA SER A 279 -10.67 20.58 17.95
C SER A 279 -12.09 20.59 17.38
N PRO A 280 -12.96 19.62 17.69
CA PRO A 280 -14.38 19.74 17.44
C PRO A 280 -14.93 20.89 18.28
N THR A 281 -15.70 21.78 17.67
CA THR A 281 -16.57 22.72 18.38
C THR A 281 -17.37 21.94 19.42
N PRO A 282 -17.41 22.37 20.70
CA PRO A 282 -18.10 21.62 21.74
C PRO A 282 -19.60 21.62 21.46
N MET A 283 -20.13 20.46 21.06
CA MET A 283 -21.56 20.20 21.17
C MET A 283 -21.84 19.56 22.55
N SER A 284 -22.97 19.98 23.12
CA SER A 284 -23.40 19.87 24.51
C SER A 284 -23.18 18.52 25.21
N PRO A 285 -22.97 18.54 26.54
CA PRO A 285 -22.65 17.34 27.32
C PRO A 285 -23.91 16.49 27.50
N GLY A 286 -23.84 15.21 27.09
CA GLY A 286 -24.92 14.28 27.40
C GLY A 286 -25.10 13.05 26.51
N ARG A 287 -24.04 12.52 25.87
CA ARG A 287 -24.07 11.15 25.34
C ARG A 287 -22.69 10.50 25.49
N ASP A 288 -22.68 9.32 26.11
CA ASP A 288 -21.54 8.44 26.26
C ASP A 288 -20.79 8.25 24.93
N GLU A 289 -19.58 8.76 24.85
CA GLU A 289 -18.69 8.54 23.70
C GLU A 289 -17.98 7.20 23.84
N THR A 290 -18.64 6.13 23.37
CA THR A 290 -17.91 4.98 22.83
C THR A 290 -16.99 5.48 21.71
N ARG A 291 -15.66 5.37 21.93
CA ARG A 291 -14.55 5.56 20.96
C ARG A 291 -15.04 5.81 19.53
N ARG A 292 -14.99 7.06 19.07
CA ARG A 292 -15.27 7.45 17.68
C ARG A 292 -14.46 6.56 16.73
N SER A 293 -15.12 5.58 16.12
CA SER A 293 -14.49 4.74 15.11
C SER A 293 -14.30 5.61 13.87
N SER A 294 -13.09 5.62 13.31
CA SER A 294 -12.77 6.28 12.03
C SER A 294 -13.41 5.56 10.82
N THR A 295 -14.40 4.70 11.04
CA THR A 295 -15.07 3.93 10.00
C THR A 295 -15.96 4.88 9.21
N LYS A 296 -15.52 5.20 7.98
CA LYS A 296 -16.37 5.88 7.00
C LYS A 296 -17.56 4.98 6.67
N TYR A 297 -18.75 5.56 6.52
CA TYR A 297 -19.93 4.86 6.01
C TYR A 297 -20.04 5.08 4.50
N ILE A 298 -21.09 4.51 3.90
CA ILE A 298 -21.30 4.59 2.44
C ILE A 298 -21.36 6.05 1.94
N PRO A 299 -22.07 6.99 2.60
CA PRO A 299 -22.11 8.38 2.14
C PRO A 299 -20.74 9.06 2.04
N GLU A 300 -19.83 8.79 2.98
CA GLU A 300 -18.48 9.37 2.95
C GLU A 300 -17.62 8.78 1.82
N TYR A 301 -17.83 7.53 1.43
CA TYR A 301 -17.19 6.96 0.25
C TYR A 301 -17.82 7.46 -1.04
N GLN A 302 -19.14 7.64 -1.07
CA GLN A 302 -19.86 8.20 -2.21
C GLN A 302 -19.36 9.61 -2.55
N GLU A 303 -19.23 10.51 -1.56
CA GLU A 303 -18.73 11.87 -1.81
C GLU A 303 -17.32 11.87 -2.44
N LEU A 304 -16.43 11.01 -1.93
CA LEU A 304 -15.08 10.86 -2.45
C LEU A 304 -15.11 10.28 -3.87
N TYR A 305 -15.99 9.32 -4.12
CA TYR A 305 -16.15 8.67 -5.42
C TYR A 305 -16.61 9.67 -6.47
N SER A 306 -17.67 10.45 -6.20
CA SER A 306 -18.18 11.48 -7.11
C SER A 306 -17.12 12.52 -7.45
N LYS A 307 -16.35 12.97 -6.45
CA LYS A 307 -15.21 13.87 -6.70
C LYS A 307 -14.15 13.23 -7.60
N THR A 308 -13.85 11.95 -7.36
CA THR A 308 -12.87 11.20 -8.15
C THR A 308 -13.32 11.06 -9.60
N LEU A 309 -14.61 10.79 -9.86
CA LEU A 309 -15.17 10.76 -11.21
C LEU A 309 -15.02 12.09 -11.96
N VAL A 310 -15.25 13.21 -11.26
CA VAL A 310 -15.03 14.55 -11.84
C VAL A 310 -13.55 14.75 -12.21
N ASP A 311 -12.63 14.35 -11.34
CA ASP A 311 -11.20 14.44 -11.60
C ASP A 311 -10.77 13.55 -12.79
N ILE A 312 -11.28 12.32 -12.89
CA ILE A 312 -11.05 11.42 -14.02
C ILE A 312 -11.53 12.07 -15.32
N ARG A 313 -12.77 12.56 -15.35
CA ARG A 313 -13.36 13.23 -16.51
C ARG A 313 -12.52 14.43 -16.97
N MET A 314 -12.05 15.25 -16.02
CA MET A 314 -11.17 16.39 -16.33
C MET A 314 -9.80 15.95 -16.88
N CYS A 315 -9.24 14.84 -16.39
CA CYS A 315 -8.01 14.29 -16.96
C CYS A 315 -8.24 13.80 -18.40
N VAL A 316 -9.30 13.03 -18.64
CA VAL A 316 -9.63 12.49 -19.97
C VAL A 316 -9.83 13.61 -21.00
N SER A 317 -10.60 14.66 -20.67
CA SER A 317 -10.85 15.76 -21.60
C SER A 317 -9.59 16.52 -22.02
N ARG A 318 -8.54 16.52 -21.19
CA ARG A 318 -7.23 17.12 -21.49
C ARG A 318 -6.31 16.17 -22.25
N LEU A 319 -6.39 14.86 -21.98
CA LEU A 319 -5.51 13.85 -22.56
C LEU A 319 -5.90 13.50 -24.01
N ILE A 320 -7.20 13.35 -24.29
CA ILE A 320 -7.65 12.91 -25.62
C ILE A 320 -7.19 13.83 -26.77
N PRO A 321 -7.22 15.17 -26.64
CA PRO A 321 -6.79 16.06 -27.72
C PRO A 321 -5.26 16.15 -27.93
N THR A 322 -4.45 15.58 -27.04
CA THR A 322 -2.99 15.72 -27.07
C THR A 322 -2.32 14.48 -27.66
N ASP A 323 -1.16 14.65 -28.30
CA ASP A 323 -0.30 13.51 -28.63
C ASP A 323 0.21 12.92 -27.30
N GLN A 324 -0.14 11.67 -27.04
CA GLN A 324 -0.05 11.03 -25.72
C GLN A 324 1.38 10.60 -25.41
N GLY A 325 2.26 11.58 -25.24
CA GLY A 325 3.60 11.37 -24.73
C GLY A 325 3.54 10.77 -23.32
N TYR A 326 4.48 9.87 -23.03
CA TYR A 326 4.62 9.19 -21.74
C TYR A 326 4.46 10.14 -20.53
N GLU A 327 5.17 11.28 -20.54
CA GLU A 327 5.14 12.25 -19.44
C GLU A 327 3.75 12.88 -19.24
N VAL A 328 3.01 13.14 -20.32
CA VAL A 328 1.69 13.77 -20.24
C VAL A 328 0.70 12.82 -19.59
N LEU A 329 0.72 11.53 -19.99
CA LEU A 329 -0.13 10.51 -19.40
C LEU A 329 0.27 10.21 -17.94
N LEU A 330 1.57 10.09 -17.66
CA LEU A 330 2.09 9.85 -16.31
C LEU A 330 1.67 10.97 -15.34
N ASN A 331 1.90 12.22 -15.73
CA ASN A 331 1.61 13.39 -14.88
C ASN A 331 0.11 13.64 -14.68
N SER A 332 -0.75 13.06 -15.51
CA SER A 332 -2.20 13.15 -15.32
C SER A 332 -2.70 12.37 -14.09
N GLY A 333 -1.94 11.36 -13.65
CA GLY A 333 -2.34 10.45 -12.57
C GLY A 333 -3.63 9.67 -12.86
N LEU A 334 -4.02 9.51 -14.14
CA LEU A 334 -5.30 8.90 -14.51
C LEU A 334 -5.48 7.49 -13.94
N SER A 335 -4.43 6.66 -14.00
CA SER A 335 -4.43 5.30 -13.41
C SER A 335 -4.66 5.32 -11.89
N GLU A 336 -3.97 6.21 -11.15
CA GLU A 336 -4.14 6.37 -9.70
C GLU A 336 -5.60 6.72 -9.36
N LYS A 337 -6.23 7.60 -10.14
CA LYS A 337 -7.64 7.98 -9.94
C LYS A 337 -8.61 6.83 -10.24
N CYS A 338 -8.34 6.04 -11.28
CA CYS A 338 -9.14 4.86 -11.59
C CYS A 338 -9.01 3.79 -10.49
N ASN A 339 -7.80 3.57 -9.96
CA ASN A 339 -7.59 2.73 -8.79
C ASN A 339 -8.36 3.25 -7.56
N ASP A 340 -8.29 4.54 -7.25
CA ASP A 340 -9.02 5.15 -6.13
C ASP A 340 -10.54 4.95 -6.28
N ALA A 341 -11.09 5.17 -7.48
CA ALA A 341 -12.49 4.92 -7.79
C ALA A 341 -12.88 3.45 -7.56
N SER A 342 -12.07 2.50 -8.05
CA SER A 342 -12.25 1.07 -7.80
C SER A 342 -12.27 0.76 -6.30
N LEU A 343 -11.29 1.28 -5.55
CA LEU A 343 -11.19 1.03 -4.12
C LEU A 343 -12.39 1.58 -3.34
N MET A 344 -12.89 2.76 -3.68
CA MET A 344 -14.08 3.35 -3.05
C MET A 344 -15.33 2.49 -3.28
N LEU A 345 -15.54 2.03 -4.52
CA LEU A 345 -16.64 1.11 -4.84
C LEU A 345 -16.53 -0.22 -4.08
N ARG A 346 -15.31 -0.79 -3.96
CA ARG A 346 -15.07 -1.99 -3.14
C ARG A 346 -15.38 -1.77 -1.67
N GLN A 347 -15.06 -0.60 -1.11
CA GLN A 347 -15.41 -0.29 0.29
C GLN A 347 -16.92 -0.19 0.47
N MET A 348 -17.63 0.48 -0.45
CA MET A 348 -19.10 0.55 -0.40
C MET A 348 -19.72 -0.83 -0.51
N HIS A 349 -19.22 -1.70 -1.39
CA HIS A 349 -19.67 -3.09 -1.52
C HIS A 349 -19.46 -3.89 -0.24
N ARG A 350 -18.27 -3.80 0.39
CA ARG A 350 -17.98 -4.46 1.67
C ARG A 350 -18.92 -3.99 2.79
N LEU A 351 -19.28 -2.70 2.80
CA LEU A 351 -20.25 -2.17 3.76
C LEU A 351 -21.67 -2.66 3.47
N GLN A 352 -22.03 -2.83 2.20
CA GLN A 352 -23.30 -3.42 1.77
C GLN A 352 -23.44 -4.89 2.17
N GLU A 353 -22.42 -5.71 1.95
CA GLU A 353 -22.44 -7.12 2.34
C GLU A 353 -22.51 -7.31 3.86
N ARG A 354 -21.92 -6.40 4.64
CA ARG A 354 -22.01 -6.41 6.11
C ARG A 354 -23.40 -6.05 6.63
N GLY A 355 -24.19 -5.36 5.83
CA GLY A 355 -25.47 -4.78 6.25
C GLY A 355 -25.31 -3.61 7.22
N TRP A 356 -26.44 -2.95 7.50
CA TRP A 356 -26.50 -1.80 8.40
C TRP A 356 -27.84 -1.77 9.16
N PRO A 357 -27.91 -1.09 10.32
CA PRO A 357 -29.16 -0.89 11.04
C PRO A 357 -30.20 -0.09 10.23
N GLU A 358 -31.49 -0.38 10.43
CA GLU A 358 -32.59 0.36 9.76
C GLU A 358 -32.53 1.87 9.99
N SER A 359 -32.02 2.31 11.14
CA SER A 359 -31.91 3.74 11.50
C SER A 359 -31.04 4.57 10.56
N VAL A 360 -30.15 3.93 9.79
CA VAL A 360 -29.27 4.58 8.79
C VAL A 360 -29.52 4.08 7.37
N ALA A 361 -30.49 3.18 7.17
CA ALA A 361 -30.74 2.55 5.87
C ALA A 361 -31.03 3.56 4.77
N TRP A 362 -31.93 4.51 5.03
CA TRP A 362 -32.29 5.55 4.07
C TRP A 362 -31.10 6.41 3.61
N LYS A 363 -30.09 6.62 4.47
CA LYS A 363 -28.87 7.36 4.09
C LYS A 363 -27.98 6.55 3.18
N ASN A 364 -27.81 5.28 3.50
CA ASN A 364 -26.98 4.37 2.72
C ASN A 364 -27.62 4.09 1.36
N GLU A 365 -28.92 3.86 1.31
CA GLU A 365 -29.70 3.67 0.08
C GLU A 365 -29.62 4.91 -0.82
N ALA A 366 -29.87 6.11 -0.28
CA ALA A 366 -29.75 7.35 -1.05
C ALA A 366 -28.32 7.58 -1.59
N ALA A 367 -27.29 7.23 -0.82
CA ALA A 367 -25.91 7.31 -1.28
C ALA A 367 -25.64 6.31 -2.41
N LEU A 368 -26.17 5.08 -2.35
CA LEU A 368 -26.02 4.09 -3.42
C LEU A 368 -26.75 4.51 -4.72
N GLU A 369 -27.94 5.10 -4.60
CA GLU A 369 -28.65 5.69 -5.74
C GLU A 369 -27.82 6.83 -6.37
N GLN A 370 -27.21 7.68 -5.54
CA GLN A 370 -26.35 8.75 -6.03
C GLN A 370 -25.09 8.21 -6.72
N VAL A 371 -24.46 7.14 -6.20
CA VAL A 371 -23.33 6.47 -6.86
C VAL A 371 -23.74 6.02 -8.27
N ALA A 372 -24.88 5.34 -8.39
CA ALA A 372 -25.36 4.86 -9.69
C ALA A 372 -25.61 6.01 -10.68
N ALA A 373 -26.27 7.08 -10.21
CA ALA A 373 -26.51 8.28 -11.01
C ALA A 373 -25.22 8.97 -11.45
N ASP A 374 -24.25 9.12 -10.53
CA ASP A 374 -22.96 9.74 -10.81
C ASP A 374 -22.12 8.90 -11.79
N THR A 375 -22.12 7.57 -11.65
CA THR A 375 -21.44 6.67 -12.60
C THR A 375 -22.05 6.76 -13.99
N TYR A 376 -23.38 6.77 -14.10
CA TYR A 376 -24.09 6.93 -15.38
C TYR A 376 -23.76 8.27 -16.05
N GLN A 377 -23.82 9.37 -15.28
CA GLN A 377 -23.50 10.70 -15.79
C GLN A 377 -22.03 10.81 -16.20
N PHE A 378 -21.12 10.28 -15.38
CA PHE A 378 -19.69 10.22 -15.68
C PHE A 378 -19.43 9.49 -16.99
N ALA A 379 -20.02 8.30 -17.17
CA ALA A 379 -19.81 7.50 -18.37
C ALA A 379 -20.32 8.26 -19.61
N THR A 380 -21.53 8.81 -19.54
CA THR A 380 -22.14 9.60 -20.63
C THR A 380 -21.29 10.82 -21.00
N ASP A 381 -20.90 11.63 -20.01
CA ASP A 381 -20.11 12.84 -20.20
C ASP A 381 -18.72 12.52 -20.78
N THR A 382 -18.10 11.46 -20.27
CA THR A 382 -16.74 11.08 -20.68
C THR A 382 -16.75 10.50 -22.09
N TYR A 383 -17.81 9.79 -22.48
CA TYR A 383 -17.98 9.22 -23.82
C TYR A 383 -17.94 10.28 -24.93
N HIS A 384 -18.44 11.48 -24.65
CA HIS A 384 -18.40 12.59 -25.61
C HIS A 384 -16.97 12.97 -26.05
N PHE A 385 -15.98 12.87 -25.14
CA PHE A 385 -14.59 13.15 -25.47
C PHE A 385 -13.98 12.06 -26.35
N VAL A 386 -14.35 10.80 -26.13
CA VAL A 386 -13.74 9.63 -26.77
C VAL A 386 -14.39 9.28 -28.12
N LYS A 387 -15.62 9.76 -28.38
CA LYS A 387 -16.37 9.54 -29.63
C LYS A 387 -16.08 10.58 -30.72
N THR A 388 -15.60 11.79 -30.37
CA THR A 388 -15.46 12.88 -31.35
C THR A 388 -14.21 12.66 -32.21
N PRO A 389 -14.33 12.45 -33.53
CA PRO A 389 -13.16 12.46 -34.41
C PRO A 389 -12.53 13.84 -34.34
N ALA A 390 -11.20 13.91 -34.16
CA ALA A 390 -10.45 15.13 -34.41
C ALA A 390 -10.92 15.72 -35.75
N SER A 391 -11.17 17.03 -35.75
CA SER A 391 -11.92 17.79 -36.77
C SER A 391 -11.79 17.33 -38.23
N LYS A 392 -12.83 17.58 -39.03
CA LYS A 392 -12.97 17.33 -40.49
C LYS A 392 -11.86 17.87 -41.42
N ALA A 393 -10.72 18.33 -40.88
CA ALA A 393 -9.63 18.94 -41.63
C ALA A 393 -8.26 18.35 -41.27
N ALA A 394 -8.11 17.02 -41.21
CA ALA A 394 -6.85 16.32 -41.44
C ALA A 394 -7.11 14.81 -41.49
N ARG A 395 -6.24 14.10 -42.22
CA ARG A 395 -6.17 12.64 -42.41
C ARG A 395 -6.76 11.82 -41.25
N LEU A 396 -7.54 10.78 -41.61
CA LEU A 396 -8.13 9.75 -40.73
C LEU A 396 -7.52 9.76 -39.31
N PRO A 397 -8.29 10.10 -38.26
CA PRO A 397 -7.75 10.08 -36.91
C PRO A 397 -7.43 8.63 -36.57
N ILE A 398 -6.15 8.29 -36.56
CA ILE A 398 -5.68 7.04 -35.97
C ILE A 398 -6.10 7.11 -34.51
N GLU A 399 -7.07 6.29 -34.13
CA GLU A 399 -7.51 6.18 -32.75
C GLU A 399 -6.30 5.92 -31.86
N THR A 400 -6.10 6.80 -30.87
CA THR A 400 -5.00 6.63 -29.92
C THR A 400 -5.26 5.42 -29.03
N PRO A 401 -4.23 4.67 -28.61
CA PRO A 401 -4.40 3.53 -27.72
C PRO A 401 -5.18 3.85 -26.43
N LEU A 402 -4.98 5.04 -25.85
CA LEU A 402 -5.74 5.48 -24.68
C LEU A 402 -7.23 5.72 -25.00
N ALA A 403 -7.56 6.30 -26.16
CA ALA A 403 -8.95 6.51 -26.55
C ALA A 403 -9.68 5.17 -26.74
N ARG A 404 -9.00 4.16 -27.29
CA ARG A 404 -9.53 2.80 -27.39
C ARG A 404 -9.80 2.19 -26.01
N ALA A 405 -8.78 2.17 -25.15
CA ALA A 405 -8.86 1.65 -23.78
C ALA A 405 -10.01 2.30 -22.98
N LEU A 406 -10.12 3.63 -23.07
CA LEU A 406 -11.21 4.37 -22.44
C LEU A 406 -12.57 3.99 -23.01
N ARG A 407 -12.73 3.84 -24.34
CA ARG A 407 -14.02 3.48 -24.92
C ARG A 407 -14.49 2.11 -24.45
N GLU A 408 -13.62 1.11 -24.55
CA GLU A 408 -13.92 -0.29 -24.18
C GLU A 408 -14.34 -0.38 -22.71
N ASN A 409 -13.60 0.26 -21.81
CA ASN A 409 -13.93 0.24 -20.37
C ASN A 409 -15.14 1.13 -20.03
N LEU A 410 -15.34 2.27 -20.70
CA LEU A 410 -16.51 3.12 -20.46
C LEU A 410 -17.81 2.44 -20.90
N ASP A 411 -17.80 1.65 -21.98
CA ASP A 411 -18.95 0.85 -22.40
C ASP A 411 -19.34 -0.17 -21.31
N LEU A 412 -18.35 -0.81 -20.68
CA LEU A 412 -18.57 -1.73 -19.55
C LEU A 412 -19.12 -0.99 -18.32
N ILE A 413 -18.46 0.10 -17.90
CA ILE A 413 -18.88 0.92 -16.75
C ILE A 413 -20.30 1.46 -16.96
N PHE A 414 -20.63 1.92 -18.17
CA PHE A 414 -21.96 2.39 -18.53
C PHE A 414 -23.01 1.28 -18.38
N ALA A 415 -22.71 0.07 -18.85
CA ALA A 415 -23.60 -1.08 -18.73
C ALA A 415 -23.87 -1.48 -17.27
N ARG A 416 -23.03 -1.07 -16.31
CA ARG A 416 -23.24 -1.34 -14.87
C ARG A 416 -24.28 -0.43 -14.23
N ALA A 417 -24.64 0.68 -14.86
CA ALA A 417 -25.65 1.61 -14.36
C ALA A 417 -26.87 1.61 -15.28
N THR A 418 -27.86 0.77 -14.99
CA THR A 418 -29.09 0.71 -15.80
C THR A 418 -30.19 1.56 -15.19
N VAL A 419 -30.81 2.41 -16.02
CA VAL A 419 -31.96 3.23 -15.62
C VAL A 419 -33.24 2.40 -15.81
N VAL A 420 -33.85 1.91 -14.72
CA VAL A 420 -35.14 1.21 -14.82
C VAL A 420 -36.25 2.25 -15.01
N GLN A 421 -36.67 2.43 -16.27
CA GLN A 421 -37.51 3.51 -16.80
C GLN A 421 -38.94 3.64 -16.23
N ARG A 422 -39.31 2.96 -15.15
CA ARG A 422 -40.65 3.10 -14.55
C ARG A 422 -40.69 3.54 -13.09
N ARG A 423 -39.55 3.59 -12.37
CA ARG A 423 -39.54 3.99 -10.94
C ARG A 423 -38.34 4.81 -10.44
N LYS A 424 -37.36 5.17 -11.28
CA LYS A 424 -36.06 5.72 -10.82
C LYS A 424 -35.31 4.77 -9.87
N GLU A 425 -35.53 3.47 -10.00
CA GLU A 425 -34.69 2.46 -9.34
C GLU A 425 -33.48 2.22 -10.24
N TYR A 426 -32.27 2.35 -9.68
CA TYR A 426 -31.02 2.09 -10.37
C TYR A 426 -30.53 0.71 -9.97
N ASP A 427 -30.41 -0.21 -10.94
CA ASP A 427 -29.66 -1.44 -10.71
C ASP A 427 -28.18 -1.14 -10.99
N PHE A 428 -27.36 -1.25 -9.95
CA PHE A 428 -25.95 -0.89 -9.98
C PHE A 428 -25.09 -1.93 -9.25
N SER A 429 -24.23 -2.60 -10.01
CA SER A 429 -23.26 -3.55 -9.45
C SER A 429 -21.99 -2.83 -9.01
N LEU A 430 -21.88 -2.52 -7.71
CA LEU A 430 -20.67 -1.91 -7.12
C LEU A 430 -19.43 -2.77 -7.40
N LYS A 431 -19.56 -4.09 -7.29
CA LYS A 431 -18.46 -5.04 -7.49
C LYS A 431 -17.97 -5.04 -8.93
N ASP A 432 -18.89 -5.11 -9.89
CA ASP A 432 -18.49 -5.17 -11.31
C ASP A 432 -17.94 -3.82 -11.77
N ALA A 433 -18.58 -2.71 -11.40
CA ALA A 433 -18.05 -1.38 -11.68
C ALA A 433 -16.66 -1.19 -11.07
N ALA A 434 -16.41 -1.69 -9.86
CA ALA A 434 -15.08 -1.65 -9.27
C ALA A 434 -14.05 -2.45 -10.07
N ASN A 435 -14.43 -3.59 -10.65
CA ASN A 435 -13.55 -4.35 -11.52
C ASN A 435 -13.29 -3.60 -12.83
N ASP A 436 -14.31 -3.03 -13.46
CA ASP A 436 -14.16 -2.30 -14.72
C ASP A 436 -13.25 -1.04 -14.54
N PHE A 437 -13.33 -0.34 -13.40
CA PHE A 437 -12.37 0.74 -13.09
C PHE A 437 -10.94 0.25 -12.85
N LEU A 438 -10.77 -0.94 -12.25
CA LEU A 438 -9.47 -1.55 -12.04
C LEU A 438 -8.85 -2.00 -13.38
N ASP A 439 -9.64 -2.59 -14.25
CA ASP A 439 -9.21 -3.03 -15.58
C ASP A 439 -8.76 -1.83 -16.44
N LEU A 440 -9.51 -0.72 -16.40
CA LEU A 440 -9.08 0.54 -17.00
C LEU A 440 -7.73 1.02 -16.44
N ALA A 441 -7.52 0.96 -15.12
CA ALA A 441 -6.25 1.31 -14.51
C ALA A 441 -5.11 0.40 -15.00
N VAL A 442 -5.37 -0.92 -15.11
CA VAL A 442 -4.41 -1.90 -15.64
C VAL A 442 -4.02 -1.59 -17.09
N GLU A 443 -4.98 -1.23 -17.93
CA GLU A 443 -4.74 -0.84 -19.32
C GLU A 443 -3.91 0.43 -19.42
N ILE A 444 -4.20 1.44 -18.59
CA ILE A 444 -3.43 2.70 -18.56
C ILE A 444 -1.99 2.43 -18.13
N GLU A 445 -1.75 1.63 -17.09
CA GLU A 445 -0.39 1.23 -16.68
C GLU A 445 0.32 0.42 -17.76
N THR A 446 -0.40 -0.44 -18.47
CA THR A 446 0.17 -1.21 -19.59
C THR A 446 0.56 -0.28 -20.75
N LEU A 447 -0.26 0.72 -21.04
CA LEU A 447 0.06 1.75 -22.03
C LEU A 447 1.29 2.58 -21.60
N LEU A 448 1.35 3.01 -20.34
CA LEU A 448 2.50 3.71 -19.79
C LEU A 448 3.79 2.90 -19.92
N LEU A 449 3.75 1.60 -19.62
CA LEU A 449 4.88 0.70 -19.79
C LEU A 449 5.35 0.64 -21.25
N ASN A 450 4.41 0.48 -22.19
CA ASN A 450 4.72 0.41 -23.62
C ASN A 450 5.31 1.72 -24.14
N LEU A 451 4.80 2.87 -23.69
CA LEU A 451 5.32 4.18 -24.05
C LEU A 451 6.73 4.39 -23.49
N LEU A 452 6.99 3.96 -22.25
CA LEU A 452 8.31 4.00 -21.64
C LEU A 452 9.32 3.15 -22.40
N GLN A 453 8.97 1.91 -22.73
CA GLN A 453 9.85 1.00 -23.49
C GLN A 453 10.17 1.56 -24.88
N LYS A 454 9.19 2.16 -25.57
CA LYS A 454 9.43 2.84 -26.86
C LYS A 454 10.40 4.01 -26.71
N LYS A 455 10.25 4.81 -25.65
CA LYS A 455 11.13 5.94 -25.33
C LYS A 455 12.56 5.46 -25.07
N GLU A 456 12.73 4.39 -24.29
CA GLU A 456 14.03 3.76 -23.99
C GLU A 456 14.67 3.21 -25.27
N ALA A 457 13.94 2.45 -26.10
CA ALA A 457 14.45 1.90 -27.35
C ALA A 457 14.89 2.98 -28.35
N ALA A 458 14.14 4.07 -28.46
CA ALA A 458 14.51 5.20 -29.33
C ALA A 458 15.80 5.90 -28.88
N LEU A 459 16.01 6.01 -27.57
CA LEU A 459 17.22 6.62 -27.01
C LEU A 459 18.45 5.70 -27.16
N ASN A 460 18.27 4.39 -26.97
CA ASN A 460 19.31 3.39 -27.22
C ASN A 460 19.73 3.39 -28.69
N ALA A 461 18.78 3.47 -29.62
CA ALA A 461 19.06 3.57 -31.05
C ALA A 461 19.83 4.85 -31.44
N GLN A 462 19.82 5.87 -30.58
CA GLN A 462 20.56 7.13 -30.77
C GLN A 462 21.93 7.16 -30.06
N GLY A 463 22.33 6.07 -29.38
CA GLY A 463 23.60 6.00 -28.65
C GLY A 463 23.68 6.91 -27.43
N LEU A 464 22.53 7.30 -26.86
CA LEU A 464 22.41 8.23 -25.73
C LEU A 464 22.11 7.49 -24.40
N GLU A 465 22.78 6.36 -24.17
CA GLU A 465 22.57 5.53 -22.97
C GLU A 465 22.87 6.31 -21.66
N ASP A 466 23.92 7.14 -21.66
CA ASP A 466 24.31 7.94 -20.48
C ASP A 466 23.28 9.03 -20.13
N VAL A 467 22.57 9.56 -21.13
CA VAL A 467 21.54 10.60 -20.93
C VAL A 467 20.28 10.03 -20.27
N LEU A 468 20.01 8.72 -20.40
CA LEU A 468 18.90 8.04 -19.74
C LEU A 468 19.15 7.89 -18.24
N SER A 469 20.35 7.45 -17.86
CA SER A 469 20.76 7.34 -16.45
C SER A 469 20.73 8.71 -15.76
N GLU A 470 21.25 9.76 -16.40
CA GLU A 470 21.17 11.12 -15.87
C GLU A 470 19.75 11.69 -15.81
N LYS A 471 18.90 11.49 -16.85
CA LYS A 471 17.52 12.00 -16.83
C LYS A 471 16.61 11.25 -15.88
N LEU A 472 16.77 9.94 -15.70
CA LEU A 472 16.06 9.19 -14.65
C LEU A 472 16.48 9.66 -13.24
N SER A 473 17.68 10.23 -13.10
CA SER A 473 18.18 10.91 -11.90
C SER A 473 17.95 12.44 -11.88
N GLY A 474 17.25 13.03 -12.86
CA GLY A 474 17.19 14.49 -13.04
C GLY A 474 15.81 15.08 -13.29
N LEU A 475 14.74 14.28 -13.30
CA LEU A 475 13.37 14.76 -13.59
C LEU A 475 12.67 15.33 -12.34
N THR A 476 13.24 16.40 -11.79
CA THR A 476 12.52 17.31 -10.88
C THR A 476 11.64 18.29 -11.67
N LEU A 477 10.40 18.50 -11.21
CA LEU A 477 9.60 19.67 -11.55
C LEU A 477 10.30 20.93 -11.03
N ALA A 478 10.48 21.92 -11.91
CA ALA A 478 11.11 23.20 -11.60
C ALA A 478 10.40 23.96 -10.46
N PRO A 479 11.15 24.71 -9.63
CA PRO A 479 10.57 25.59 -8.61
C PRO A 479 9.94 26.82 -9.25
N VAL A 480 8.76 27.20 -8.76
CA VAL A 480 8.14 28.50 -9.06
C VAL A 480 9.05 29.60 -8.52
N ALA A 481 9.68 30.33 -9.44
CA ALA A 481 10.54 31.46 -9.13
C ALA A 481 9.74 32.63 -8.56
N THR A 482 9.90 32.91 -7.25
CA THR A 482 9.64 34.24 -6.71
C THR A 482 10.90 35.09 -6.89
N ARG A 483 10.82 36.07 -7.80
CA ARG A 483 11.82 37.12 -7.97
C ARG A 483 11.99 37.90 -6.66
N VAL A 484 13.18 37.88 -6.08
CA VAL A 484 13.64 38.94 -5.19
C VAL A 484 14.75 39.69 -5.92
N ALA A 485 14.49 40.97 -6.18
CA ALA A 485 15.42 41.87 -6.83
C ALA A 485 16.66 42.07 -5.96
N VAL A 486 17.82 41.79 -6.54
CA VAL A 486 19.12 42.23 -6.04
C VAL A 486 19.18 43.75 -6.19
N ARG A 487 19.46 44.45 -5.09
CA ARG A 487 20.14 45.75 -5.13
C ARG A 487 21.41 45.61 -4.30
N ASP A 488 22.52 45.41 -5.01
CA ASP A 488 23.85 45.73 -4.51
C ASP A 488 23.97 47.24 -4.30
N SER A 489 24.59 47.67 -3.20
CA SER A 489 25.88 48.37 -3.27
C SER A 489 26.41 48.80 -1.88
N ARG A 490 27.63 48.31 -1.59
CA ARG A 490 28.79 49.03 -1.02
C ARG A 490 28.58 49.89 0.23
N SER A 491 29.12 49.47 1.38
CA SER A 491 30.46 49.85 1.90
C SER A 491 30.78 49.07 3.15
#